data_AF-A0A090WX80-F1
#
_entry.id   AF-A0A090WX80-F1
#
_cell.length_a   1.000
_cell.length_b   1.000
_cell.length_c   1.000
_cell.angle_alpha   90.00
_cell.angle_beta   90.00
_cell.angle_gamma   90.00
#
_symmetry.space_group_name_H-M   'P 1'
#
loop_
_entity.id
_entity.type
_entity.pdbx_description
1 polymer ?
#
loop_
_entity_poly.entity_id
_entity_poly.type
_entity_poly.pdbx_seq_one_letter_code
_entity_poly.pdbx_strand_id
1 'polypeptide(L)'
;MKTYVPKNWLFAAYFCVVTSLSVFSQTIVSYDFETGLQGWIDGGSDSGLNTNSVYACNSSQSLYSKDDEALNNLTTSPSLNLSAYSSIDFSFCFIGYRLDTGEGFSVEYFNGTSWSTLKTYVLGTDFASNNVPYEFYLTVNSGLSSNSSFRFSSTANENNEYCYFDDVFVKVSAPEIDVRGNNISITNGDNTPAISDHTSYGTANAGTLITRTYTIYNKGGSNLNISNISLSNTTDFSIIPPYYASPVLPSTGTTTFSIQFNSLTLGTKTCTVTIANNDSDEASYQFDIDARAEQNFFDSDNDGILDNEDIDDDNDGIADGTEELACKTSITATTTNYKFLNETFGEGHRTTINTTYNAETTYCYEDGTVGAPTTECPSLGSMDLGDGEYTVYYKAADGDGTNDNA
;
A
#
# COMPACT_ATOMS: atom_id res chain seq x y z
N MET A 1 -64.35 -16.00 32.54
CA MET A 1 -63.34 -14.99 32.91
C MET A 1 -62.02 -15.72 33.15
N LYS A 2 -61.14 -15.72 32.15
CA LYS A 2 -59.80 -16.33 32.25
C LYS A 2 -58.82 -15.22 32.64
N THR A 3 -58.15 -15.42 33.75
CA THR A 3 -57.18 -14.50 34.36
C THR A 3 -55.86 -14.53 33.56
N TYR A 4 -55.34 -13.35 33.21
CA TYR A 4 -54.06 -13.17 32.52
C TYR A 4 -52.89 -13.26 33.50
N VAL A 5 -51.80 -13.92 33.09
CA VAL A 5 -50.48 -13.85 33.75
C VAL A 5 -49.54 -13.05 32.83
N PRO A 6 -48.83 -12.02 33.30
CA PRO A 6 -47.88 -11.30 32.47
C PRO A 6 -46.56 -12.07 32.35
N LYS A 7 -46.02 -12.08 31.13
CA LYS A 7 -44.78 -12.74 30.70
C LYS A 7 -43.60 -11.85 31.10
N ASN A 8 -42.67 -12.35 31.91
CA ASN A 8 -41.44 -11.66 32.27
C ASN A 8 -40.56 -11.44 31.04
N TRP A 9 -40.19 -10.19 30.76
CA TRP A 9 -39.18 -9.83 29.77
C TRP A 9 -37.82 -9.81 30.47
N LEU A 10 -36.99 -10.82 30.20
CA LEU A 10 -35.57 -10.79 30.53
C LEU A 10 -34.86 -9.95 29.47
N PHE A 11 -34.53 -8.70 29.79
CA PHE A 11 -33.54 -7.92 29.04
C PHE A 11 -32.15 -8.49 29.35
N ALA A 12 -31.57 -9.20 28.40
CA ALA A 12 -30.14 -9.52 28.42
C ALA A 12 -29.38 -8.27 27.98
N ALA A 13 -28.82 -7.54 28.94
CA ALA A 13 -27.85 -6.49 28.63
C ALA A 13 -26.54 -7.16 28.19
N TYR A 14 -26.26 -7.14 26.89
CA TYR A 14 -24.93 -7.46 26.36
C TYR A 14 -23.99 -6.33 26.79
N PHE A 15 -23.26 -6.55 27.87
CA PHE A 15 -22.16 -5.69 28.27
C PHE A 15 -20.97 -6.03 27.36
N CYS A 16 -20.83 -5.29 26.25
CA CYS A 16 -19.64 -5.35 25.42
C CYS A 16 -18.51 -4.69 26.22
N VAL A 17 -17.75 -5.49 26.96
CA VAL A 17 -16.48 -5.05 27.53
C VAL A 17 -15.51 -4.95 26.36
N VAL A 18 -15.38 -3.76 25.79
CA VAL A 18 -14.24 -3.42 24.94
C VAL A 18 -13.05 -3.29 25.88
N THR A 19 -12.41 -4.41 26.23
CA THR A 19 -11.05 -4.36 26.73
C THR A 19 -10.19 -3.99 25.52
N SER A 20 -9.82 -2.72 25.39
CA SER A 20 -8.66 -2.37 24.57
C SER A 20 -7.48 -3.14 25.16
N LEU A 21 -7.08 -4.22 24.52
CA LEU A 21 -5.79 -4.85 24.78
C LEU A 21 -4.75 -3.85 24.33
N SER A 22 -4.37 -2.93 25.22
CA SER A 22 -3.17 -2.13 25.06
C SER A 22 -2.01 -3.13 25.08
N VAL A 23 -1.50 -3.47 23.90
CA VAL A 23 -0.30 -4.29 23.77
C VAL A 23 0.84 -3.39 24.24
N PHE A 24 1.18 -3.44 25.53
CA PHE A 24 2.32 -2.71 26.03
C PHE A 24 3.58 -3.32 25.40
N SER A 25 4.24 -2.54 24.55
CA SER A 25 5.58 -2.83 24.07
C SER A 25 6.51 -3.09 25.28
N GLN A 26 7.27 -4.18 25.22
CA GLN A 26 8.15 -4.60 26.31
C GLN A 26 9.29 -3.60 26.49
N THR A 27 9.39 -2.98 27.66
CA THR A 27 10.57 -2.17 28.03
C THR A 27 11.79 -3.06 28.23
N ILE A 28 12.85 -2.79 27.49
CA ILE A 28 14.15 -3.47 27.60
C ILE A 28 14.98 -2.79 28.69
N VAL A 29 15.13 -1.47 28.61
CA VAL A 29 15.78 -0.63 29.62
C VAL A 29 15.10 0.74 29.72
N SER A 30 15.23 1.36 30.88
CA SER A 30 14.77 2.72 31.16
C SER A 30 15.78 3.47 32.02
N TYR A 31 16.02 4.74 31.73
CA TYR A 31 16.89 5.63 32.48
C TYR A 31 16.17 6.96 32.73
N ASP A 32 15.79 7.20 33.99
CA ASP A 32 15.16 8.44 34.47
C ASP A 32 16.18 9.38 35.13
N PHE A 33 17.44 8.95 35.25
CA PHE A 33 18.56 9.68 35.84
C PHE A 33 18.39 10.21 37.27
N GLU A 34 17.32 9.85 37.98
CA GLU A 34 17.05 10.26 39.37
C GLU A 34 18.00 9.63 40.41
N THR A 35 18.89 8.76 39.95
CA THR A 35 19.92 8.09 40.75
C THR A 35 21.29 8.21 40.11
N GLY A 36 21.60 9.41 39.60
CA GLY A 36 22.85 9.72 38.92
C GLY A 36 22.87 9.20 37.47
N LEU A 37 24.06 8.92 36.94
CA LEU A 37 24.22 8.54 35.52
C LEU A 37 23.65 7.16 35.15
N GLN A 38 23.25 6.33 36.13
CA GLN A 38 22.67 4.99 35.88
C GLN A 38 23.49 4.11 34.92
N GLY A 39 24.82 4.24 34.99
CA GLY A 39 25.78 3.51 34.16
C GLY A 39 26.12 4.17 32.82
N TRP A 40 25.48 5.28 32.47
CA TRP A 40 25.94 6.13 31.38
C TRP A 40 27.32 6.70 31.70
N ILE A 41 28.12 6.87 30.66
CA ILE A 41 29.48 7.38 30.73
C ILE A 41 29.48 8.77 30.08
N ASP A 42 29.90 9.77 30.84
CA ASP A 42 30.19 11.10 30.31
C ASP A 42 31.51 11.09 29.51
N GLY A 43 31.55 11.91 28.47
CA GLY A 43 32.63 11.99 27.49
C GLY A 43 33.71 12.97 27.90
N GLY A 44 33.43 13.86 28.85
CA GLY A 44 34.39 14.87 29.30
C GLY A 44 33.74 16.03 30.03
N SER A 45 34.32 17.22 29.90
CA SER A 45 33.84 18.44 30.56
C SER A 45 32.49 18.95 30.06
N ASP A 46 32.04 18.45 28.91
CA ASP A 46 30.92 18.99 28.14
C ASP A 46 29.75 18.01 28.08
N SER A 47 29.79 16.98 28.91
CA SER A 47 28.63 16.15 29.22
C SER A 47 28.62 15.77 30.69
N GLY A 48 27.47 15.30 31.18
CA GLY A 48 27.36 14.86 32.55
C GLY A 48 25.92 14.86 33.06
N LEU A 49 25.81 14.84 34.39
CA LEU A 49 24.53 14.88 35.10
C LEU A 49 24.14 16.32 35.43
N ASN A 50 22.95 16.72 35.02
CA ASN A 50 22.28 17.92 35.50
C ASN A 50 21.44 17.57 36.75
N THR A 51 21.43 18.48 37.73
CA THR A 51 20.66 18.36 38.98
C THR A 51 19.68 19.51 39.19
N ASN A 52 19.49 20.34 38.16
CA ASN A 52 18.48 21.39 38.15
C ASN A 52 17.19 20.83 37.51
N SER A 53 16.15 20.70 38.32
CA SER A 53 14.84 20.16 37.91
C SER A 53 14.14 20.95 36.81
N VAL A 54 14.55 22.20 36.53
CA VAL A 54 14.01 22.98 35.40
C VAL A 54 14.39 22.36 34.05
N TYR A 55 15.53 21.66 34.01
CA TYR A 55 16.05 21.02 32.80
C TYR A 55 15.98 19.49 32.89
N ALA A 56 15.12 18.98 33.77
CA ALA A 56 14.69 17.59 33.81
C ALA A 56 13.23 17.54 33.33
N CYS A 57 12.90 16.54 32.52
CA CYS A 57 11.53 16.36 32.05
C CYS A 57 10.65 15.78 33.14
N ASN A 58 11.27 15.01 34.03
CA ASN A 58 10.61 14.45 35.20
C ASN A 58 11.47 14.69 36.43
N SER A 59 10.82 14.95 37.56
CA SER A 59 11.47 15.03 38.87
C SER A 59 12.65 16.01 38.96
N SER A 60 13.92 15.58 38.93
CA SER A 60 15.02 16.41 39.41
C SER A 60 16.35 16.31 38.68
N GLN A 61 16.61 15.25 37.93
CA GLN A 61 17.91 15.03 37.28
C GLN A 61 17.74 14.70 35.80
N SER A 62 18.76 15.02 35.01
CA SER A 62 18.82 14.70 33.58
C SER A 62 20.26 14.58 33.13
N LEU A 63 20.51 14.01 31.97
CA LEU A 63 21.81 14.13 31.30
C LEU A 63 21.89 15.48 30.58
N TYR A 64 23.10 16.00 30.42
CA TYR A 64 23.35 17.08 29.47
C TYR A 64 24.52 16.74 28.54
N SER A 65 24.47 17.37 27.37
CA SER A 65 25.58 17.53 26.44
C SER A 65 25.61 19.00 26.03
N LYS A 66 26.80 19.62 25.96
CA LYS A 66 26.98 21.02 25.58
C LYS A 66 28.03 21.16 24.49
N ASP A 67 27.92 22.23 23.72
CA ASP A 67 28.91 22.64 22.71
C ASP A 67 29.15 21.53 21.64
N ASP A 68 30.03 21.70 20.64
CA ASP A 68 30.23 20.76 19.52
C ASP A 68 31.59 20.03 19.58
N GLU A 69 32.18 20.00 20.79
CA GLU A 69 33.45 19.34 21.03
C GLU A 69 33.31 17.80 21.00
N ALA A 70 33.54 17.23 19.82
CA ALA A 70 33.26 15.84 19.42
C ALA A 70 33.80 14.70 20.32
N LEU A 71 34.61 15.00 21.34
CA LEU A 71 35.09 14.02 22.32
C LEU A 71 34.67 14.34 23.75
N ASN A 72 34.36 15.60 24.08
CA ASN A 72 34.04 16.02 25.44
C ASN A 72 32.53 16.09 25.70
N ASN A 73 31.71 16.18 24.65
CA ASN A 73 30.26 16.36 24.74
C ASN A 73 29.47 15.05 24.59
N LEU A 74 30.15 13.92 24.45
CA LEU A 74 29.51 12.63 24.24
C LEU A 74 28.91 12.11 25.54
N THR A 75 27.67 11.61 25.54
CA THR A 75 27.11 10.87 26.68
C THR A 75 26.67 9.51 26.19
N THR A 76 27.29 8.44 26.69
CA THR A 76 27.17 7.08 26.13
C THR A 76 26.46 6.15 27.08
N SER A 77 25.48 5.38 26.58
CA SER A 77 24.73 4.42 27.38
C SER A 77 25.60 3.24 27.85
N PRO A 78 25.15 2.48 28.85
CA PRO A 78 25.66 1.13 29.07
C PRO A 78 25.58 0.27 27.80
N SER A 79 26.40 -0.77 27.75
CA SER A 79 26.29 -1.82 26.74
C SER A 79 25.00 -2.61 26.94
N LEU A 80 24.21 -2.73 25.87
CA LEU A 80 22.90 -3.38 25.84
C LEU A 80 22.98 -4.65 24.99
N ASN A 81 22.45 -5.75 25.52
CA ASN A 81 22.28 -6.97 24.73
C ASN A 81 20.94 -6.91 23.99
N LEU A 82 21.00 -6.52 22.72
CA LEU A 82 19.84 -6.39 21.83
C LEU A 82 19.76 -7.51 20.77
N SER A 83 20.69 -8.48 20.78
CA SER A 83 20.77 -9.50 19.72
C SER A 83 19.57 -10.46 19.65
N ALA A 84 18.70 -10.46 20.66
CA ALA A 84 17.48 -11.25 20.68
C ALA A 84 16.29 -10.55 19.99
N TYR A 85 16.43 -9.27 19.65
CA TYR A 85 15.38 -8.45 19.05
C TYR A 85 15.71 -8.16 17.59
N SER A 86 14.68 -7.90 16.80
CA SER A 86 14.80 -7.57 15.38
C SER A 86 14.41 -6.13 15.08
N SER A 87 13.64 -5.48 15.97
CA SER A 87 13.36 -4.05 15.97
C SER A 87 13.13 -3.56 17.40
N ILE A 88 13.64 -2.37 17.71
CA ILE A 88 13.46 -1.69 18.98
C ILE A 88 13.14 -0.21 18.74
N ASP A 89 12.36 0.38 19.64
CA ASP A 89 12.11 1.81 19.68
C ASP A 89 12.95 2.42 20.81
N PHE A 90 13.68 3.47 20.45
CA PHE A 90 14.46 4.32 21.34
C PHE A 90 13.73 5.65 21.49
N SER A 91 13.35 5.99 22.71
CA SER A 91 12.65 7.24 23.02
C SER A 91 13.30 7.96 24.18
N PHE A 92 13.20 9.28 24.19
CA PHE A 92 13.77 10.11 25.24
C PHE A 92 13.07 11.47 25.26
N CYS A 93 13.07 12.10 26.42
CA CYS A 93 12.72 13.49 26.55
C CYS A 93 13.93 14.40 26.34
N PHE A 94 13.69 15.57 25.78
CA PHE A 94 14.71 16.55 25.42
C PHE A 94 14.28 17.96 25.80
N ILE A 95 15.21 18.74 26.35
CA ILE A 95 15.08 20.20 26.55
C ILE A 95 16.34 20.88 26.00
N GLY A 96 16.16 21.83 25.08
CA GLY A 96 17.23 22.71 24.61
C GLY A 96 17.34 23.98 25.46
N TYR A 97 18.55 24.45 25.73
CA TYR A 97 18.80 25.73 26.40
C TYR A 97 19.83 26.55 25.62
N ARG A 98 19.40 27.75 25.22
CA ARG A 98 20.18 28.75 24.47
C ARG A 98 20.69 28.31 23.10
N LEU A 99 20.19 27.20 22.55
CA LEU A 99 20.52 26.75 21.21
C LEU A 99 20.08 27.79 20.17
N ASP A 100 20.92 28.01 19.16
CA ASP A 100 20.60 28.83 18.00
C ASP A 100 19.83 28.04 16.94
N THR A 101 19.11 28.76 16.07
CA THR A 101 18.40 28.13 14.95
C THR A 101 19.40 27.49 14.00
N GLY A 102 19.22 26.21 13.68
CA GLY A 102 20.20 25.42 12.93
C GLY A 102 21.07 24.51 13.79
N GLU A 103 20.97 24.60 15.13
CA GLU A 103 21.69 23.75 16.08
C GLU A 103 20.77 22.75 16.79
N GLY A 104 21.36 21.79 17.50
CA GLY A 104 20.63 20.86 18.33
C GLY A 104 21.53 19.73 18.80
N PHE A 105 21.15 18.49 18.50
CA PHE A 105 21.87 17.32 18.96
C PHE A 105 21.79 16.17 17.97
N SER A 106 22.74 15.24 18.08
CA SER A 106 22.75 13.98 17.36
C SER A 106 22.53 12.81 18.30
N VAL A 107 21.81 11.80 17.78
CA VAL A 107 21.72 10.47 18.38
C VAL A 107 22.53 9.52 17.53
N GLU A 108 23.47 8.84 18.15
CA GLU A 108 24.31 7.84 17.51
C GLU A 108 24.06 6.45 18.12
N TYR A 109 24.26 5.44 17.29
CA TYR A 109 24.05 4.05 17.65
C TYR A 109 25.27 3.21 17.30
N PHE A 110 25.67 2.36 18.24
CA PHE A 110 26.71 1.37 18.05
C PHE A 110 26.08 0.03 17.69
N ASN A 111 26.31 -0.44 16.47
CA ASN A 111 25.74 -1.69 15.95
C ASN A 111 26.50 -2.96 16.41
N GLY A 112 27.35 -2.82 17.41
CA GLY A 112 28.28 -3.85 17.89
C GLY A 112 29.66 -3.83 17.25
N THR A 113 29.83 -3.10 16.14
CA THR A 113 31.11 -2.98 15.42
C THR A 113 31.54 -1.53 15.20
N SER A 114 30.60 -0.64 14.83
CA SER A 114 30.87 0.75 14.49
C SER A 114 29.76 1.66 15.00
N TRP A 115 30.13 2.92 15.27
CA TRP A 115 29.17 4.00 15.53
C TRP A 115 28.63 4.57 14.23
N SER A 116 27.34 4.89 14.20
CA SER A 116 26.70 5.64 13.13
C SER A 116 25.64 6.57 13.70
N THR A 117 25.48 7.76 13.13
CA THR A 117 24.39 8.69 13.47
C THR A 117 23.06 8.11 13.01
N LEU A 118 22.09 7.98 13.92
CA LEU A 118 20.71 7.64 13.59
C LEU A 118 19.97 8.86 13.06
N LYS A 119 20.07 9.99 13.78
CA LYS A 119 19.46 11.26 13.39
C LYS A 119 20.15 12.43 14.10
N THR A 120 20.22 13.58 13.42
CA THR A 120 20.51 14.88 14.01
C THR A 120 19.22 15.69 14.05
N TYR A 121 18.87 16.19 15.23
CA TYR A 121 17.68 17.00 15.49
C TYR A 121 18.09 18.46 15.58
N VAL A 122 17.35 19.34 14.90
CA VAL A 122 17.72 20.74 14.73
C VAL A 122 16.59 21.68 15.15
N LEU A 123 16.93 22.73 15.91
CA LEU A 123 16.04 23.82 16.27
C LEU A 123 15.60 24.59 15.03
N GLY A 124 14.28 24.76 14.89
CA GLY A 124 13.64 25.35 13.71
C GLY A 124 13.24 24.32 12.65
N THR A 125 13.71 23.08 12.76
CA THR A 125 13.35 21.97 11.86
C THR A 125 12.58 20.88 12.59
N ASP A 126 13.17 20.30 13.64
CA ASP A 126 12.59 19.16 14.38
C ASP A 126 11.92 19.58 15.69
N PHE A 127 12.33 20.71 16.28
CA PHE A 127 11.70 21.31 17.45
C PHE A 127 11.69 22.84 17.33
N ALA A 128 10.77 23.49 18.04
CA ALA A 128 10.40 24.89 17.76
C ALA A 128 11.06 25.92 18.69
N SER A 129 11.44 25.54 19.91
CA SER A 129 11.88 26.50 20.92
C SER A 129 12.76 25.87 21.99
N ASN A 130 13.61 26.69 22.60
CA ASN A 130 14.32 26.35 23.83
C ASN A 130 13.39 26.35 25.05
N ASN A 131 13.80 25.70 26.13
CA ASN A 131 13.12 25.63 27.45
C ASN A 131 11.71 25.02 27.39
N VAL A 132 11.47 24.14 26.42
CA VAL A 132 10.24 23.37 26.28
C VAL A 132 10.64 21.89 26.20
N PRO A 133 9.98 20.99 26.95
CA PRO A 133 10.21 19.56 26.82
C PRO A 133 9.62 19.04 25.51
N TYR A 134 10.40 18.23 24.81
CA TYR A 134 10.00 17.47 23.63
C TYR A 134 10.24 15.99 23.88
N GLU A 135 9.42 15.14 23.29
CA GLU A 135 9.63 13.70 23.29
C GLU A 135 9.95 13.25 21.87
N PHE A 136 11.05 12.50 21.72
CA PHE A 136 11.50 11.99 20.43
C PHE A 136 11.53 10.48 20.41
N TYR A 137 11.33 9.92 19.22
CA TYR A 137 11.28 8.49 18.97
C TYR A 137 12.15 8.15 17.75
N LEU A 138 12.88 7.05 17.84
CA LEU A 138 13.68 6.46 16.78
C LEU A 138 13.48 4.95 16.78
N THR A 139 13.22 4.36 15.62
CA THR A 139 13.17 2.89 15.48
C THR A 139 14.51 2.39 14.92
N VAL A 140 15.07 1.35 15.54
CA VAL A 140 16.30 0.68 15.10
C VAL A 140 15.95 -0.78 14.78
N ASN A 141 16.05 -1.14 13.51
CA ASN A 141 15.64 -2.44 12.98
C ASN A 141 16.79 -3.22 12.32
N SER A 142 18.04 -2.78 12.52
CA SER A 142 19.22 -3.44 11.98
C SER A 142 20.43 -3.23 12.91
N GLY A 143 21.40 -4.14 12.83
CA GLY A 143 22.62 -4.02 13.66
C GLY A 143 22.36 -4.15 15.17
N LEU A 144 21.30 -4.85 15.58
CA LEU A 144 21.02 -5.17 16.97
C LEU A 144 21.96 -6.30 17.42
N SER A 145 22.90 -6.00 18.32
CA SER A 145 23.97 -6.90 18.75
C SER A 145 23.97 -7.10 20.26
N SER A 146 24.82 -7.99 20.77
CA SER A 146 24.92 -8.25 22.22
C SER A 146 25.63 -7.14 23.00
N ASN A 147 26.16 -6.14 22.31
CA ASN A 147 26.98 -5.05 22.84
C ASN A 147 26.59 -3.69 22.26
N SER A 148 25.32 -3.51 21.89
CA SER A 148 24.80 -2.27 21.31
C SER A 148 24.81 -1.13 22.32
N SER A 149 24.88 0.11 21.86
CA SER A 149 24.85 1.28 22.75
C SER A 149 24.30 2.51 22.00
N PHE A 150 23.76 3.45 22.76
CA PHE A 150 23.31 4.75 22.27
C PHE A 150 24.22 5.85 22.78
N ARG A 151 24.30 6.94 22.04
CA ARG A 151 25.08 8.10 22.43
C ARG A 151 24.39 9.38 22.00
N PHE A 152 24.40 10.36 22.88
CA PHE A 152 23.98 11.73 22.58
C PHE A 152 25.19 12.63 22.43
N SER A 153 25.07 13.62 21.54
CA SER A 153 26.07 14.67 21.36
C SER A 153 25.41 15.96 20.90
N SER A 154 25.75 17.08 21.53
CA SER A 154 25.32 18.41 21.11
C SER A 154 26.02 18.78 19.79
N THR A 155 25.35 19.61 18.99
CA THR A 155 25.90 20.21 17.76
C THR A 155 25.98 21.73 17.85
N ALA A 156 25.77 22.28 19.05
CA ALA A 156 25.79 23.72 19.31
C ALA A 156 27.23 24.23 19.29
N ASN A 157 27.52 25.34 18.62
CA ASN A 157 28.91 25.77 18.36
C ASN A 157 29.40 26.91 19.27
N GLU A 158 28.53 27.47 20.13
CA GLU A 158 28.90 28.45 21.13
C GLU A 158 29.01 27.82 22.53
N ASN A 159 29.68 28.52 23.45
CA ASN A 159 29.80 28.07 24.82
C ASN A 159 28.50 28.28 25.61
N ASN A 160 28.16 27.31 26.46
CA ASN A 160 27.00 27.32 27.37
C ASN A 160 25.64 27.15 26.66
N GLU A 161 25.64 26.33 25.62
CA GLU A 161 24.46 25.86 24.93
C GLU A 161 24.24 24.39 25.31
N TYR A 162 23.06 24.05 25.80
CA TYR A 162 22.85 22.75 26.43
C TYR A 162 21.71 21.99 25.75
N CYS A 163 21.99 20.72 25.52
CA CYS A 163 21.03 19.71 25.18
C CYS A 163 20.83 18.81 26.40
N TYR A 164 19.67 18.88 27.04
CA TYR A 164 19.32 18.04 28.17
C TYR A 164 18.50 16.84 27.70
N PHE A 165 18.82 15.66 28.24
CA PHE A 165 18.16 14.40 27.89
C PHE A 165 17.70 13.70 29.16
N ASP A 166 16.47 13.19 29.13
CA ASP A 166 15.85 12.57 30.28
C ASP A 166 14.87 11.48 29.84
N ASP A 167 14.36 10.67 30.77
CA ASP A 167 13.34 9.66 30.52
C ASP A 167 13.65 8.79 29.29
N VAL A 168 14.86 8.24 29.23
CA VAL A 168 15.33 7.44 28.09
C VAL A 168 14.80 6.02 28.21
N PHE A 169 14.08 5.55 27.19
CA PHE A 169 13.59 4.18 27.09
C PHE A 169 14.11 3.49 25.84
N VAL A 170 14.44 2.21 25.99
CA VAL A 170 14.56 1.27 24.87
C VAL A 170 13.47 0.23 25.05
N LYS A 171 12.59 0.09 24.07
CA LYS A 171 11.48 -0.87 24.10
C LYS A 171 11.50 -1.73 22.83
N VAL A 172 10.96 -2.93 22.90
CA VAL A 172 10.76 -3.76 21.70
C VAL A 172 9.72 -3.09 20.82
N SER A 173 9.98 -2.86 19.52
CA SER A 173 8.96 -2.22 18.68
C SER A 173 7.67 -3.05 18.68
N ALA A 174 6.52 -2.37 18.64
CA ALA A 174 5.23 -3.04 18.44
C ALA A 174 5.25 -3.86 17.12
N PRO A 175 4.34 -4.84 16.93
CA PRO A 175 4.11 -5.42 15.62
C PRO A 175 3.70 -4.31 14.63
N GLU A 176 4.22 -4.38 13.41
CA GLU A 176 3.96 -3.39 12.35
C GLU A 176 3.65 -4.16 11.07
N ILE A 177 2.45 -4.02 10.50
CA ILE A 177 2.01 -4.76 9.32
C ILE A 177 2.33 -3.99 8.02
N ASP A 178 2.83 -4.69 7.00
CA ASP A 178 2.98 -4.13 5.65
C ASP A 178 2.49 -5.17 4.64
N VAL A 179 1.41 -4.87 3.93
CA VAL A 179 0.81 -5.75 2.93
C VAL A 179 1.31 -5.33 1.55
N ARG A 180 1.77 -6.30 0.76
CA ARG A 180 2.27 -6.04 -0.59
C ARG A 180 1.61 -6.91 -1.64
N GLY A 181 1.26 -6.31 -2.75
CA GLY A 181 0.95 -6.99 -4.00
C GLY A 181 1.94 -6.57 -5.08
N ASN A 182 2.39 -7.51 -5.90
CA ASN A 182 3.48 -7.28 -6.89
C ASN A 182 4.76 -6.66 -6.28
N ASN A 183 5.07 -6.99 -5.02
CA ASN A 183 6.16 -6.40 -4.21
C ASN A 183 6.03 -4.88 -3.94
N ILE A 184 4.89 -4.27 -4.26
CA ILE A 184 4.55 -2.87 -3.95
C ILE A 184 3.69 -2.86 -2.68
N SER A 185 3.98 -1.94 -1.75
CA SER A 185 3.19 -1.76 -0.52
C SER A 185 1.83 -1.17 -0.85
N ILE A 186 0.77 -1.80 -0.36
CA ILE A 186 -0.62 -1.38 -0.49
C ILE A 186 -0.99 -0.75 0.84
N THR A 187 -1.30 0.54 0.88
CA THR A 187 -1.49 1.26 2.15
C THR A 187 -2.80 0.83 2.84
N ASN A 188 -2.82 0.86 4.18
CA ASN A 188 -4.07 0.67 4.92
C ASN A 188 -5.11 1.75 4.56
N GLY A 189 -6.33 1.31 4.24
CA GLY A 189 -7.42 2.15 3.77
C GLY A 189 -7.36 2.50 2.27
N ASP A 190 -6.48 1.87 1.49
CA ASP A 190 -6.42 2.10 0.04
C ASP A 190 -7.74 1.71 -0.64
N ASN A 191 -8.34 2.67 -1.33
CA ASN A 191 -9.62 2.54 -2.04
C ASN A 191 -9.47 2.78 -3.56
N THR A 192 -8.24 2.74 -4.07
CA THR A 192 -7.89 2.99 -5.46
C THR A 192 -7.16 1.79 -6.08
N PRO A 193 -7.89 0.71 -6.44
CA PRO A 193 -7.28 -0.46 -7.06
C PRO A 193 -6.44 -0.11 -8.30
N ALA A 194 -5.26 -0.71 -8.41
CA ALA A 194 -4.29 -0.49 -9.47
C ALA A 194 -3.69 -1.81 -10.00
N ILE A 195 -3.36 -1.82 -11.29
CA ILE A 195 -2.71 -2.99 -11.92
C ILE A 195 -1.27 -3.15 -11.36
N SER A 196 -0.60 -2.05 -11.01
CA SER A 196 0.79 -2.03 -10.59
C SER A 196 1.06 -2.82 -9.31
N ASP A 197 0.14 -2.78 -8.34
CA ASP A 197 0.25 -3.47 -7.06
C ASP A 197 -0.69 -4.69 -6.95
N HIS A 198 -1.27 -5.12 -8.07
CA HIS A 198 -2.20 -6.25 -8.14
C HIS A 198 -3.49 -6.10 -7.30
N THR A 199 -3.87 -4.90 -6.88
CA THR A 199 -5.20 -4.67 -6.31
C THR A 199 -6.26 -4.63 -7.40
N SER A 200 -5.91 -4.22 -8.62
CA SER A 200 -6.74 -4.43 -9.81
C SER A 200 -6.36 -5.72 -10.54
N TYR A 201 -7.36 -6.55 -10.81
CA TYR A 201 -7.22 -7.81 -11.53
C TYR A 201 -7.34 -7.62 -13.04
N GLY A 202 -7.86 -6.48 -13.49
CA GLY A 202 -8.16 -6.20 -14.89
C GLY A 202 -9.45 -6.88 -15.36
N THR A 203 -9.52 -7.15 -16.65
CA THR A 203 -10.70 -7.70 -17.32
C THR A 203 -10.50 -9.16 -17.73
N ALA A 204 -11.51 -10.00 -17.52
CA ALA A 204 -11.55 -11.40 -17.93
C ALA A 204 -12.94 -11.79 -18.46
N ASN A 205 -13.01 -12.86 -19.27
CA ASN A 205 -14.31 -13.46 -19.59
C ASN A 205 -14.96 -14.03 -18.32
N ALA A 206 -16.29 -13.98 -18.24
CA ALA A 206 -17.05 -14.62 -17.15
C ALA A 206 -16.63 -16.08 -16.99
N GLY A 207 -16.41 -16.53 -15.74
CA GLY A 207 -15.90 -17.87 -15.42
C GLY A 207 -14.39 -18.04 -15.54
N THR A 208 -13.65 -17.08 -16.10
CA THR A 208 -12.18 -17.11 -16.10
C THR A 208 -11.64 -16.79 -14.70
N LEU A 209 -10.77 -17.65 -14.19
CA LEU A 209 -10.16 -17.47 -12.89
C LEU A 209 -8.89 -16.63 -12.98
N ILE A 210 -8.80 -15.55 -12.20
CA ILE A 210 -7.57 -14.76 -12.04
C ILE A 210 -7.14 -14.82 -10.58
N THR A 211 -5.89 -15.18 -10.31
CA THR A 211 -5.37 -15.29 -8.93
C THR A 211 -4.29 -14.25 -8.69
N ARG A 212 -4.39 -13.52 -7.57
CA ARG A 212 -3.31 -12.66 -7.05
C ARG A 212 -2.87 -13.15 -5.68
N THR A 213 -1.57 -13.03 -5.43
CA THR A 213 -0.94 -13.39 -4.16
C THR A 213 -0.44 -12.12 -3.49
N TYR A 214 -0.83 -11.93 -2.24
CA TYR A 214 -0.39 -10.84 -1.39
C TYR A 214 0.59 -11.38 -0.34
N THR A 215 1.60 -10.58 -0.03
CA THR A 215 2.60 -10.88 1.00
C THR A 215 2.39 -9.93 2.18
N ILE A 216 2.24 -10.49 3.37
CA ILE A 216 2.20 -9.74 4.62
C ILE A 216 3.59 -9.81 5.26
N TYR A 217 4.17 -8.65 5.52
CA TYR A 217 5.41 -8.47 6.26
C TYR A 217 5.10 -8.03 7.68
N ASN A 218 5.92 -8.46 8.64
CA ASN A 218 5.99 -7.84 9.95
C ASN A 218 7.27 -6.99 10.01
N LYS A 219 7.12 -5.67 10.02
CA LYS A 219 8.23 -4.70 10.14
C LYS A 219 8.57 -4.37 11.59
N GLY A 220 7.77 -4.87 12.53
CA GLY A 220 7.85 -4.60 13.95
C GLY A 220 8.86 -5.47 14.68
N GLY A 221 8.95 -5.25 16.00
CA GLY A 221 9.87 -5.97 16.90
C GLY A 221 9.22 -7.15 17.62
N SER A 222 7.89 -7.24 17.56
CA SER A 222 7.07 -8.26 18.23
C SER A 222 6.29 -9.09 17.22
N ASN A 223 5.82 -10.28 17.62
CA ASN A 223 5.02 -11.13 16.74
C ASN A 223 3.74 -10.44 16.25
N LEU A 224 3.56 -10.42 14.92
CA LEU A 224 2.32 -10.00 14.28
C LEU A 224 1.38 -11.21 14.19
N ASN A 225 0.30 -11.18 14.96
CA ASN A 225 -0.73 -12.21 15.00
C ASN A 225 -1.87 -11.82 14.07
N ILE A 226 -1.97 -12.51 12.94
CA ILE A 226 -3.13 -12.40 12.05
C ILE A 226 -4.25 -13.28 12.62
N SER A 227 -5.36 -12.64 12.96
CA SER A 227 -6.53 -13.32 13.56
C SER A 227 -7.54 -13.75 12.49
N ASN A 228 -7.70 -12.96 11.42
CA ASN A 228 -8.62 -13.27 10.32
C ASN A 228 -8.25 -12.49 9.05
N ILE A 229 -8.51 -13.07 7.88
CA ILE A 229 -8.59 -12.35 6.61
C ILE A 229 -9.99 -12.58 6.03
N SER A 230 -10.74 -11.50 5.76
CA SER A 230 -12.09 -11.56 5.22
C SER A 230 -12.27 -10.69 3.98
N LEU A 231 -13.25 -11.06 3.16
CA LEU A 231 -13.63 -10.37 1.93
C LEU A 231 -15.05 -9.83 2.09
N SER A 232 -15.31 -8.58 1.68
CA SER A 232 -16.66 -8.02 1.66
C SER A 232 -17.53 -8.61 0.54
N ASN A 233 -16.91 -9.14 -0.52
CA ASN A 233 -17.57 -9.86 -1.61
C ASN A 233 -16.98 -11.27 -1.76
N THR A 234 -17.61 -12.25 -1.11
CA THR A 234 -17.22 -13.67 -1.22
C THR A 234 -17.92 -14.42 -2.37
N THR A 235 -18.77 -13.73 -3.14
CA THR A 235 -19.47 -14.34 -4.28
C THR A 235 -18.55 -14.35 -5.50
N ASP A 236 -17.89 -13.23 -5.76
CA ASP A 236 -17.03 -13.05 -6.94
C ASP A 236 -15.54 -13.25 -6.64
N PHE A 237 -15.16 -13.25 -5.35
CA PHE A 237 -13.79 -13.46 -4.89
C PHE A 237 -13.72 -14.53 -3.81
N SER A 238 -12.64 -15.30 -3.80
CA SER A 238 -12.40 -16.36 -2.83
C SER A 238 -10.94 -16.39 -2.36
N ILE A 239 -10.74 -16.60 -1.06
CA ILE A 239 -9.40 -16.88 -0.52
C ILE A 239 -9.10 -18.36 -0.77
N ILE A 240 -7.99 -18.65 -1.43
CA ILE A 240 -7.60 -20.01 -1.80
C ILE A 240 -6.27 -20.42 -1.14
N PRO A 241 -6.00 -21.74 -0.97
CA PRO A 241 -4.72 -22.22 -0.48
C PRO A 241 -3.53 -21.84 -1.39
N PRO A 242 -2.32 -21.66 -0.85
CA PRO A 242 -1.96 -21.79 0.56
C PRO A 242 -2.49 -20.62 1.40
N TYR A 243 -3.00 -20.93 2.59
CA TYR A 243 -3.44 -19.92 3.55
C TYR A 243 -2.25 -19.33 4.32
N TYR A 244 -2.46 -18.13 4.86
CA TYR A 244 -1.48 -17.44 5.69
C TYR A 244 -1.11 -18.24 6.95
N ALA A 245 0.09 -18.01 7.42
CA ALA A 245 0.63 -18.51 8.67
C ALA A 245 0.65 -17.39 9.72
N SER A 246 0.44 -17.75 10.99
CA SER A 246 0.43 -16.82 12.11
C SER A 246 1.07 -17.51 13.33
N PRO A 247 1.93 -16.84 14.12
CA PRO A 247 2.34 -15.44 13.96
C PRO A 247 3.35 -15.24 12.82
N VAL A 248 3.34 -14.04 12.24
CA VAL A 248 4.41 -13.55 11.38
C VAL A 248 5.53 -13.01 12.27
N LEU A 249 6.71 -13.66 12.19
CA LEU A 249 7.86 -13.33 13.02
C LEU A 249 8.39 -11.91 12.72
N PRO A 250 8.98 -11.21 13.71
CA PRO A 250 9.35 -9.81 13.57
C PRO A 250 10.53 -9.56 12.60
N SER A 251 10.55 -8.35 12.02
CA SER A 251 11.43 -7.76 10.98
C SER A 251 11.68 -8.52 9.66
N THR A 252 11.75 -9.85 9.68
CA THR A 252 12.08 -10.69 8.51
C THR A 252 11.03 -11.75 8.21
N GLY A 253 10.09 -11.97 9.13
CA GLY A 253 8.97 -12.88 8.89
C GLY A 253 8.05 -12.33 7.81
N THR A 254 7.60 -13.24 6.95
CA THR A 254 6.55 -12.97 5.98
C THR A 254 5.56 -14.12 5.97
N THR A 255 4.35 -13.83 5.52
CA THR A 255 3.41 -14.85 5.11
C THR A 255 2.68 -14.41 3.86
N THR A 256 2.05 -15.33 3.15
CA THR A 256 1.31 -15.04 1.93
C THR A 256 -0.11 -15.57 2.03
N PHE A 257 -1.02 -14.93 1.30
CA PHE A 257 -2.35 -15.44 1.03
C PHE A 257 -2.72 -15.10 -0.43
N SER A 258 -3.59 -15.91 -1.03
CA SER A 258 -4.02 -15.72 -2.40
C SER A 258 -5.52 -15.49 -2.47
N ILE A 259 -5.92 -14.50 -3.28
CA ILE A 259 -7.32 -14.22 -3.61
C ILE A 259 -7.53 -14.52 -5.09
N GLN A 260 -8.53 -15.35 -5.38
CA GLN A 260 -8.98 -15.68 -6.71
C GLN A 260 -10.26 -14.91 -7.04
N PHE A 261 -10.27 -14.25 -8.19
CA PHE A 261 -11.48 -13.78 -8.86
C PHE A 261 -12.12 -14.94 -9.62
N ASN A 262 -13.43 -15.12 -9.43
CA ASN A 262 -14.19 -16.26 -9.93
C ASN A 262 -15.65 -15.90 -10.29
N SER A 263 -15.90 -14.65 -10.73
CA SER A 263 -17.25 -14.21 -11.11
C SER A 263 -17.77 -14.94 -12.35
N LEU A 264 -19.03 -15.37 -12.27
CA LEU A 264 -19.80 -15.90 -13.42
C LEU A 264 -20.71 -14.85 -14.05
N THR A 265 -20.79 -13.64 -13.47
CA THR A 265 -21.68 -12.58 -13.93
C THR A 265 -20.89 -11.39 -14.43
N LEU A 266 -21.40 -10.74 -15.48
CA LEU A 266 -20.75 -9.60 -16.12
C LEU A 266 -20.66 -8.37 -15.21
N GLY A 267 -19.79 -7.45 -15.59
CA GLY A 267 -19.56 -6.17 -14.94
C GLY A 267 -18.37 -6.15 -13.98
N THR A 268 -18.06 -4.94 -13.50
CA THR A 268 -17.03 -4.73 -12.49
C THR A 268 -17.50 -5.20 -11.12
N LYS A 269 -16.66 -6.00 -10.47
CA LYS A 269 -16.84 -6.49 -9.10
C LYS A 269 -15.77 -5.84 -8.24
N THR A 270 -16.20 -5.31 -7.09
CA THR A 270 -15.30 -4.77 -6.08
C THR A 270 -15.35 -5.64 -4.84
N CYS A 271 -14.27 -5.62 -4.06
CA CYS A 271 -14.17 -6.29 -2.79
C CYS A 271 -13.21 -5.52 -1.88
N THR A 272 -13.60 -5.32 -0.63
CA THR A 272 -12.71 -4.84 0.41
C THR A 272 -12.10 -6.05 1.10
N VAL A 273 -10.78 -6.12 1.12
CA VAL A 273 -10.01 -7.10 1.89
C VAL A 273 -9.79 -6.52 3.28
N THR A 274 -10.06 -7.31 4.32
CA THR A 274 -9.84 -6.89 5.72
C THR A 274 -8.98 -7.92 6.43
N ILE A 275 -7.85 -7.48 7.00
CA ILE A 275 -6.90 -8.30 7.76
C ILE A 275 -6.93 -7.84 9.21
N ALA A 276 -7.62 -8.61 10.06
CA ALA A 276 -7.66 -8.36 11.49
C ALA A 276 -6.38 -8.90 12.15
N ASN A 277 -5.67 -8.03 12.86
CA ASN A 277 -4.34 -8.34 13.40
C ASN A 277 -4.09 -7.58 14.73
N ASN A 278 -2.87 -7.64 15.27
CA ASN A 278 -2.48 -7.03 16.56
C ASN A 278 -1.47 -5.88 16.45
N ASP A 279 -1.23 -5.37 15.25
CA ASP A 279 -0.76 -4.00 15.05
C ASP A 279 -1.82 -3.05 15.65
N SER A 280 -1.43 -2.10 16.48
CA SER A 280 -2.40 -1.33 17.29
C SER A 280 -3.06 -0.18 16.52
N ASP A 281 -2.33 0.44 15.61
CA ASP A 281 -2.76 1.55 14.77
C ASP A 281 -3.32 1.06 13.44
N GLU A 282 -2.99 -0.17 13.04
CA GLU A 282 -3.54 -0.83 11.85
C GLU A 282 -4.22 -2.17 12.17
N ALA A 283 -4.86 -2.27 13.35
CA ALA A 283 -5.53 -3.48 13.86
C ALA A 283 -6.56 -4.09 12.89
N SER A 284 -7.11 -3.26 12.00
CA SER A 284 -7.98 -3.65 10.89
C SER A 284 -7.45 -3.11 9.57
N TYR A 285 -6.40 -3.76 9.04
CA TYR A 285 -5.78 -3.39 7.77
C TYR A 285 -6.76 -3.65 6.62
N GLN A 286 -7.04 -2.63 5.82
CA GLN A 286 -8.01 -2.72 4.74
C GLN A 286 -7.45 -2.20 3.42
N PHE A 287 -7.85 -2.83 2.31
CA PHE A 287 -7.64 -2.29 0.97
C PHE A 287 -8.70 -2.85 0.03
N ASP A 288 -9.05 -2.07 -1.00
CA ASP A 288 -9.99 -2.49 -2.02
C ASP A 288 -9.28 -3.20 -3.18
N ILE A 289 -9.97 -4.18 -3.76
CA ILE A 289 -9.61 -4.86 -4.99
C ILE A 289 -10.76 -4.81 -5.97
N ASP A 290 -10.45 -4.85 -7.27
CA ASP A 290 -11.46 -4.90 -8.33
C ASP A 290 -11.09 -5.86 -9.47
N ALA A 291 -12.11 -6.30 -10.18
CA ALA A 291 -12.00 -7.13 -11.37
C ALA A 291 -13.23 -6.89 -12.26
N ARG A 292 -13.09 -6.95 -13.59
CA ARG A 292 -14.22 -6.85 -14.51
C ARG A 292 -14.43 -8.17 -15.25
N ALA A 293 -15.63 -8.72 -15.14
CA ALA A 293 -16.07 -9.83 -15.98
C ALA A 293 -16.77 -9.29 -17.23
N GLU A 294 -16.37 -9.78 -18.39
CA GLU A 294 -16.99 -9.48 -19.69
C GLU A 294 -17.38 -10.76 -20.42
N GLN A 295 -18.11 -10.60 -21.52
CA GLN A 295 -18.43 -11.67 -22.45
C GLN A 295 -17.87 -11.23 -23.80
N ASN A 296 -16.62 -11.60 -24.07
CA ASN A 296 -15.94 -11.21 -25.31
C ASN A 296 -16.29 -12.14 -26.47
N PHE A 297 -16.70 -13.36 -26.16
CA PHE A 297 -17.14 -14.36 -27.12
C PHE A 297 -18.51 -14.87 -26.69
N PHE A 298 -19.40 -14.98 -27.67
CA PHE A 298 -20.72 -15.56 -27.48
C PHE A 298 -20.60 -17.08 -27.45
N ASP A 299 -21.63 -17.75 -26.95
CA ASP A 299 -21.79 -19.20 -26.97
C ASP A 299 -23.11 -19.39 -27.72
N SER A 300 -23.00 -19.55 -29.04
CA SER A 300 -24.09 -19.42 -30.00
C SER A 300 -25.17 -20.49 -29.83
N ASP A 301 -24.76 -21.71 -29.50
CA ASP A 301 -25.64 -22.87 -29.31
C ASP A 301 -25.87 -23.25 -27.84
N ASN A 302 -25.13 -22.62 -26.92
CA ASN A 302 -25.23 -22.74 -25.48
C ASN A 302 -24.74 -24.08 -24.92
N ASP A 303 -23.74 -24.71 -25.55
CA ASP A 303 -23.16 -25.99 -25.13
C ASP A 303 -22.03 -25.85 -24.08
N GLY A 304 -21.57 -24.62 -23.82
CA GLY A 304 -20.54 -24.28 -22.85
C GLY A 304 -19.13 -24.14 -23.42
N ILE A 305 -18.96 -24.26 -24.74
CA ILE A 305 -17.77 -23.84 -25.48
C ILE A 305 -18.06 -22.46 -26.10
N LEU A 306 -17.10 -21.54 -26.02
CA LEU A 306 -17.28 -20.21 -26.63
C LEU A 306 -17.00 -20.29 -28.13
N ASP A 307 -17.69 -19.51 -28.96
CA ASP A 307 -17.57 -19.49 -30.43
C ASP A 307 -16.12 -19.37 -30.95
N ASN A 308 -15.18 -18.84 -30.14
CA ASN A 308 -13.77 -18.73 -30.53
C ASN A 308 -12.96 -20.02 -30.36
N GLU A 309 -13.46 -20.98 -29.59
CA GLU A 309 -12.87 -22.31 -29.36
C GLU A 309 -13.78 -23.43 -29.88
N ASP A 310 -15.04 -23.12 -30.20
CA ASP A 310 -15.97 -24.04 -30.85
C ASP A 310 -15.58 -24.25 -32.31
N ILE A 311 -15.75 -25.47 -32.80
CA ILE A 311 -15.48 -25.86 -34.18
C ILE A 311 -16.79 -26.05 -34.94
N ASP A 312 -17.95 -26.07 -34.27
CA ASP A 312 -19.30 -26.30 -34.79
C ASP A 312 -20.27 -25.41 -33.98
N ASP A 313 -20.17 -24.09 -34.16
CA ASP A 313 -20.75 -23.05 -33.27
C ASP A 313 -22.30 -23.01 -33.23
N ASP A 314 -22.97 -23.75 -34.11
CA ASP A 314 -24.42 -23.93 -34.11
C ASP A 314 -24.87 -25.38 -33.81
N ASN A 315 -23.92 -26.30 -33.64
CA ASN A 315 -24.09 -27.71 -33.27
C ASN A 315 -25.08 -28.45 -34.17
N ASP A 316 -25.05 -28.10 -35.45
CA ASP A 316 -25.77 -28.82 -36.49
C ASP A 316 -25.03 -30.09 -36.95
N GLY A 317 -23.81 -30.30 -36.46
CA GLY A 317 -22.94 -31.43 -36.73
C GLY A 317 -21.97 -31.20 -37.88
N ILE A 318 -21.86 -29.98 -38.38
CA ILE A 318 -20.96 -29.56 -39.46
C ILE A 318 -20.00 -28.52 -38.90
N ALA A 319 -18.71 -28.85 -38.89
CA ALA A 319 -17.72 -27.90 -38.42
C ALA A 319 -17.69 -26.59 -39.25
N ASP A 320 -17.47 -25.44 -38.61
CA ASP A 320 -17.41 -24.10 -39.19
C ASP A 320 -16.49 -24.03 -40.41
N GLY A 321 -15.35 -24.73 -40.38
CA GLY A 321 -14.41 -24.78 -41.52
C GLY A 321 -15.00 -25.46 -42.76
N THR A 322 -15.94 -26.39 -42.57
CA THR A 322 -16.70 -27.05 -43.64
C THR A 322 -17.82 -26.15 -44.13
N GLU A 323 -18.52 -25.46 -43.24
CA GLU A 323 -19.56 -24.50 -43.59
C GLU A 323 -19.00 -23.28 -44.30
N GLU A 324 -17.89 -22.72 -43.83
CA GLU A 324 -17.17 -21.62 -44.47
C GLU A 324 -16.73 -22.01 -45.88
N LEU A 325 -16.27 -23.26 -46.08
CA LEU A 325 -15.91 -23.78 -47.39
C LEU A 325 -17.15 -24.00 -48.29
N ALA A 326 -18.25 -24.50 -47.75
CA ALA A 326 -19.51 -24.66 -48.46
C ALA A 326 -20.10 -23.30 -48.89
N CYS A 327 -20.01 -22.30 -48.01
CA CYS A 327 -20.38 -20.92 -48.28
C CYS A 327 -19.50 -20.30 -49.38
N LYS A 328 -18.16 -20.45 -49.30
CA LYS A 328 -17.21 -19.98 -50.32
C LYS A 328 -17.42 -20.61 -51.71
N THR A 329 -17.92 -21.84 -51.77
CA THR A 329 -18.13 -22.58 -53.02
C THR A 329 -19.54 -22.40 -53.61
N SER A 330 -20.46 -21.81 -52.86
CA SER A 330 -21.83 -21.57 -53.29
C SER A 330 -21.95 -20.30 -54.14
N ILE A 331 -22.59 -20.42 -55.31
CA ILE A 331 -22.82 -19.29 -56.23
C ILE A 331 -23.94 -18.34 -55.78
N THR A 332 -24.70 -18.72 -54.75
CA THR A 332 -25.80 -17.93 -54.19
C THR A 332 -25.50 -17.44 -52.78
N ALA A 333 -24.33 -17.76 -52.22
CA ALA A 333 -23.95 -17.30 -50.90
C ALA A 333 -23.46 -15.84 -50.98
N THR A 334 -23.99 -15.02 -50.08
CA THR A 334 -23.41 -13.73 -49.73
C THR A 334 -22.56 -13.92 -48.49
N THR A 335 -21.24 -13.81 -48.62
CA THR A 335 -20.35 -13.78 -47.47
C THR A 335 -20.39 -12.39 -46.85
N THR A 336 -20.48 -12.34 -45.52
CA THR A 336 -20.19 -11.13 -44.74
C THR A 336 -18.98 -11.46 -43.87
N ASN A 337 -17.95 -10.62 -43.94
CA ASN A 337 -16.85 -10.72 -42.99
C ASN A 337 -17.36 -10.23 -41.65
N TYR A 338 -17.52 -11.13 -40.69
CA TYR A 338 -17.55 -10.76 -39.28
C TYR A 338 -16.21 -11.19 -38.69
N LYS A 339 -15.46 -10.23 -38.18
CA LYS A 339 -14.27 -10.49 -37.37
C LYS A 339 -14.42 -9.58 -36.17
N PHE A 340 -14.59 -10.15 -34.99
CA PHE A 340 -14.39 -9.40 -33.78
C PHE A 340 -12.96 -8.89 -33.83
N LEU A 341 -12.80 -7.58 -34.02
CA LEU A 341 -11.53 -6.92 -33.80
C LEU A 341 -11.25 -7.11 -32.31
N ASN A 342 -10.51 -8.16 -31.96
CA ASN A 342 -9.93 -8.25 -30.62
C ASN A 342 -8.77 -7.25 -30.58
N GLU A 343 -9.13 -5.98 -30.52
CA GLU A 343 -8.21 -4.85 -30.49
C GLU A 343 -7.88 -4.61 -29.01
N THR A 344 -6.88 -5.33 -28.51
CA THR A 344 -6.19 -4.88 -27.32
C THR A 344 -5.36 -3.69 -27.76
N PHE A 345 -5.91 -2.48 -27.58
CA PHE A 345 -5.09 -1.27 -27.56
C PHE A 345 -4.09 -1.44 -26.40
N GLY A 346 -2.99 -2.15 -26.64
CA GLY A 346 -1.93 -2.29 -25.66
C GLY A 346 -1.44 -0.90 -25.26
N GLU A 347 -0.99 -0.74 -24.02
CA GLU A 347 -0.33 0.50 -23.61
C GLU A 347 0.96 0.69 -24.45
N GLY A 348 1.01 1.76 -25.23
CA GLY A 348 2.14 2.09 -26.10
C GLY A 348 1.81 3.17 -27.15
N HIS A 349 2.83 3.65 -27.86
CA HIS A 349 2.65 4.55 -29.01
C HIS A 349 1.92 3.83 -30.15
N ARG A 350 1.02 4.54 -30.86
CA ARG A 350 0.22 3.97 -31.95
C ARG A 350 1.09 3.25 -32.99
N THR A 351 0.65 2.06 -33.38
CA THR A 351 1.15 1.32 -34.56
C THR A 351 0.14 1.45 -35.70
N THR A 352 0.60 1.54 -36.94
CA THR A 352 -0.28 1.42 -38.10
C THR A 352 -0.78 -0.02 -38.22
N ILE A 353 -2.06 -0.17 -38.57
CA ILE A 353 -2.65 -1.46 -38.95
C ILE A 353 -1.77 -2.06 -40.06
N ASN A 354 -1.30 -3.28 -39.85
CA ASN A 354 -0.54 -4.00 -40.87
C ASN A 354 -1.49 -4.33 -42.04
N THR A 355 -1.45 -3.52 -43.09
CA THR A 355 -2.41 -3.50 -44.20
C THR A 355 -2.14 -4.59 -45.23
N THR A 356 -2.24 -5.86 -44.84
CA THR A 356 -2.35 -6.95 -45.83
C THR A 356 -3.74 -7.01 -46.47
N TYR A 357 -4.71 -6.22 -45.98
CA TYR A 357 -6.06 -6.06 -46.52
C TYR A 357 -6.35 -4.59 -46.81
N ASN A 358 -7.22 -4.31 -47.80
CA ASN A 358 -7.69 -2.97 -48.19
C ASN A 358 -8.64 -2.35 -47.12
N ALA A 359 -8.20 -2.30 -45.87
CA ALA A 359 -8.82 -1.45 -44.86
C ALA A 359 -8.13 -0.08 -44.93
N GLU A 360 -8.71 0.85 -45.69
CA GLU A 360 -8.34 2.26 -45.64
C GLU A 360 -9.13 2.93 -44.51
N THR A 361 -8.43 3.53 -43.56
CA THR A 361 -9.04 4.47 -42.62
C THR A 361 -8.88 5.86 -43.22
N THR A 362 -9.99 6.51 -43.55
CA THR A 362 -10.03 7.84 -44.16
C THR A 362 -10.19 8.98 -43.15
N TYR A 363 -10.16 8.68 -41.85
CA TYR A 363 -10.35 9.67 -40.80
C TYR A 363 -9.06 10.46 -40.53
N CYS A 364 -9.19 11.79 -40.49
CA CYS A 364 -8.16 12.70 -40.06
C CYS A 364 -8.10 12.81 -38.53
N TYR A 365 -6.88 12.97 -37.99
CA TYR A 365 -6.66 13.26 -36.58
C TYR A 365 -7.02 14.73 -36.30
N GLU A 366 -8.06 14.99 -35.51
CA GLU A 366 -8.20 16.27 -34.83
C GLU A 366 -7.63 16.11 -33.42
N ASP A 367 -6.51 16.80 -33.16
CA ASP A 367 -5.86 16.84 -31.83
C ASP A 367 -6.48 17.88 -30.89
N GLY A 368 -7.64 18.42 -31.27
CA GLY A 368 -8.29 19.53 -30.59
C GLY A 368 -7.68 20.90 -30.91
N THR A 369 -6.79 21.02 -31.91
CA THR A 369 -6.31 22.33 -32.40
C THR A 369 -6.61 22.56 -33.88
N VAL A 370 -7.13 23.75 -34.19
CA VAL A 370 -7.41 24.19 -35.57
C VAL A 370 -6.12 24.22 -36.38
N GLY A 371 -6.04 23.38 -37.42
CA GLY A 371 -4.85 23.20 -38.26
C GLY A 371 -5.03 23.74 -39.69
N ALA A 372 -3.91 23.84 -40.42
CA ALA A 372 -3.98 24.14 -41.86
C ALA A 372 -4.44 22.90 -42.64
N PRO A 373 -5.37 23.01 -43.61
CA PRO A 373 -5.78 21.88 -44.44
C PRO A 373 -4.59 21.28 -45.18
N THR A 374 -4.45 19.95 -45.14
CA THR A 374 -3.46 19.20 -45.93
C THR A 374 -4.17 18.31 -46.95
N THR A 375 -3.43 17.72 -47.89
CA THR A 375 -3.97 16.72 -48.82
C THR A 375 -4.55 15.50 -48.10
N GLU A 376 -4.06 15.18 -46.91
CA GLU A 376 -4.56 14.07 -46.08
C GLU A 376 -5.71 14.50 -45.15
N CYS A 377 -5.86 15.79 -44.86
CA CYS A 377 -6.87 16.32 -43.94
C CYS A 377 -7.44 17.65 -44.48
N PRO A 378 -8.32 17.61 -45.50
CA PRO A 378 -8.79 18.81 -46.21
C PRO A 378 -9.76 19.68 -45.40
N SER A 379 -10.24 19.20 -44.25
CA SER A 379 -11.32 19.82 -43.46
C SER A 379 -10.87 20.42 -42.11
N LEU A 380 -9.58 20.34 -41.74
CA LEU A 380 -9.01 20.83 -40.46
C LEU A 380 -9.15 22.34 -40.20
N GLY A 381 -9.60 23.11 -41.20
CA GLY A 381 -9.78 24.56 -41.11
C GLY A 381 -11.16 24.99 -40.60
N SER A 382 -12.02 24.06 -40.19
CA SER A 382 -13.35 24.35 -39.65
C SER A 382 -13.33 24.43 -38.13
N MET A 383 -14.21 25.26 -37.57
CA MET A 383 -14.38 25.48 -36.14
C MET A 383 -14.75 24.17 -35.45
N ASP A 384 -13.97 23.83 -34.42
CA ASP A 384 -14.21 22.83 -33.38
C ASP A 384 -15.71 22.59 -33.12
N LEU A 385 -16.18 21.35 -33.39
CA LEU A 385 -17.56 20.94 -33.09
C LEU A 385 -17.75 20.58 -31.60
N GLY A 386 -16.66 20.51 -30.83
CA GLY A 386 -16.69 20.45 -29.37
C GLY A 386 -17.46 19.27 -28.79
N ASP A 387 -17.65 18.18 -29.53
CA ASP A 387 -18.51 17.09 -29.07
C ASP A 387 -17.75 15.97 -28.36
N GLY A 388 -16.44 15.78 -28.56
CA GLY A 388 -15.62 14.89 -27.71
C GLY A 388 -16.15 13.45 -27.52
N GLU A 389 -17.13 13.03 -28.33
CA GLU A 389 -17.86 11.79 -28.25
C GLU A 389 -17.78 11.13 -29.62
N TYR A 390 -16.97 10.08 -29.74
CA TYR A 390 -17.00 9.23 -30.92
C TYR A 390 -18.32 8.45 -30.94
N THR A 391 -19.32 8.96 -31.66
CA THR A 391 -20.47 8.14 -32.04
C THR A 391 -20.10 7.40 -33.32
N VAL A 392 -20.09 6.06 -33.27
CA VAL A 392 -20.02 5.23 -34.47
C VAL A 392 -21.30 5.45 -35.27
N TYR A 393 -21.22 6.27 -36.32
CA TYR A 393 -22.29 6.41 -37.30
C TYR A 393 -22.22 5.21 -38.25
N TYR A 394 -23.21 4.31 -38.19
CA TYR A 394 -23.38 3.27 -39.19
C TYR A 394 -24.50 3.68 -40.17
N LYS A 395 -24.23 3.53 -41.46
CA LYS A 395 -25.25 3.62 -42.51
C LYS A 395 -25.22 2.33 -43.31
N ALA A 396 -26.33 1.60 -43.33
CA ALA A 396 -26.56 0.56 -44.33
C ALA A 396 -27.01 1.26 -45.62
N ALA A 397 -26.30 1.00 -46.72
CA ALA A 397 -26.67 1.44 -48.05
C ALA A 397 -26.61 0.22 -48.98
N ASP A 398 -27.53 0.13 -49.94
CA ASP A 398 -27.60 -0.97 -50.90
C ASP A 398 -26.65 -0.78 -52.11
N GLY A 399 -25.96 0.36 -52.17
CA GLY A 399 -24.93 0.65 -53.16
C GLY A 399 -25.46 1.25 -54.47
N ASP A 400 -26.72 1.68 -54.53
CA ASP A 400 -27.31 2.22 -55.77
C ASP A 400 -26.99 3.71 -56.04
N GLY A 401 -26.33 4.38 -55.10
CA GLY A 401 -25.91 5.77 -55.21
C GLY A 401 -27.03 6.78 -54.93
N THR A 402 -28.19 6.34 -54.46
CA THR A 402 -29.28 7.20 -53.98
C THR A 402 -29.42 7.12 -52.46
N ASN A 403 -29.76 8.24 -51.83
CA ASN A 403 -30.06 8.26 -50.41
C ASN A 403 -31.52 7.89 -50.22
N ASP A 404 -31.76 6.66 -49.74
CA ASP A 404 -33.05 6.27 -49.21
C ASP A 404 -33.25 6.97 -47.86
N ASN A 405 -33.90 8.12 -47.91
CA ASN A 405 -34.32 8.82 -46.71
C ASN A 405 -35.55 8.10 -46.13
N ALA A 406 -35.42 7.55 -44.92
CA ALA A 406 -36.55 7.29 -44.03
C ALA A 406 -36.89 8.57 -43.26
#